data_AF-A0A352UC10-F1
#
_entry.id   AF-A0A352UC10-F1
#
_cell.length_a   1.000
_cell.length_b   1.000
_cell.length_c   1.000
_cell.angle_alpha   90.00
_cell.angle_beta   90.00
_cell.angle_gamma   90.00
#
_symmetry.space_group_name_H-M   'P 1'
#
loop_
_entity.id
_entity.type
_entity.pdbx_description
1 polymer ?
#
loop_
_entity_poly.entity_id
_entity_poly.type
_entity_poly.pdbx_seq_one_letter_code
_entity_poly.pdbx_strand_id
1 'polypeptide(L)'
;MDTLAVKIFHYIDPTPYQGVAIISQPVLQRYFHRPMSVLLNVFFTRGFVADGIEEPVFGSSAPSHALDWDNFQKIPPALAVRFRVLDTGK
;
A
#
# COMPACT_ATOMS: atom_id res chain seq x y z
N MET A 1 -21.39 -17.79 1.10
CA MET A 1 -20.57 -16.61 0.79
C MET A 1 -19.19 -16.89 1.32
N ASP A 2 -18.20 -16.98 0.44
CA ASP A 2 -16.82 -17.20 0.86
C ASP A 2 -16.26 -15.89 1.41
N THR A 3 -15.65 -15.93 2.58
CA THR A 3 -14.99 -14.77 3.18
C THR A 3 -13.53 -14.76 2.75
N LEU A 4 -13.12 -13.71 2.06
CA LEU A 4 -11.74 -13.51 1.65
C LEU A 4 -11.03 -12.57 2.63
N ALA A 5 -9.77 -12.87 2.92
CA ALA A 5 -8.94 -12.07 3.83
C ALA A 5 -7.50 -11.99 3.32
N VAL A 6 -6.85 -10.84 3.55
CA VAL A 6 -5.42 -10.66 3.33
C VAL A 6 -4.67 -10.96 4.62
N LYS A 7 -3.72 -11.89 4.58
CA LYS A 7 -2.84 -12.21 5.70
C LYS A 7 -1.49 -11.52 5.53
N ILE A 8 -1.14 -10.65 6.49
CA ILE A 8 0.15 -9.96 6.53
C ILE A 8 1.00 -10.57 7.65
N PHE A 9 2.28 -10.78 7.37
CA PHE A 9 3.28 -11.28 8.32
C PHE A 9 4.55 -10.44 8.19
N HIS A 10 5.39 -10.40 9.24
CA HIS A 10 6.59 -9.54 9.29
C HIS A 10 6.33 -8.05 8.98
N TYR A 11 5.14 -7.53 9.35
CA TYR A 11 4.75 -6.15 9.01
C TYR A 11 5.74 -5.09 9.52
N ILE A 12 6.31 -5.30 10.71
CA ILE A 12 7.23 -4.30 11.28
C ILE A 12 8.63 -4.33 10.65
N ASP A 13 8.97 -5.40 9.91
CA ASP A 13 10.31 -5.68 9.40
C ASP A 13 10.44 -5.22 7.94
N PRO A 14 11.19 -4.13 7.63
CA PRO A 14 11.39 -3.72 6.24
C PRO A 14 12.17 -4.80 5.48
N THR A 15 11.51 -5.44 4.51
CA THR A 15 12.06 -6.63 3.85
C THR A 15 11.82 -6.58 2.34
N PRO A 16 12.85 -6.81 1.51
CA PRO A 16 12.66 -6.98 0.07
C PRO A 16 12.10 -8.38 -0.22
N TYR A 17 11.16 -8.46 -1.16
CA TYR A 17 10.63 -9.73 -1.66
C TYR A 17 10.51 -9.72 -3.18
N GLN A 18 10.47 -10.89 -3.80
CA GLN A 18 10.21 -11.05 -5.23
C GLN A 18 8.78 -11.53 -5.43
N GLY A 19 8.06 -10.93 -6.39
CA GLY A 19 6.67 -11.27 -6.64
C GLY A 19 6.20 -10.98 -8.07
N VAL A 20 4.97 -11.41 -8.35
CA VAL A 20 4.29 -11.18 -9.63
C VAL A 20 3.49 -9.88 -9.54
N ALA A 21 3.80 -8.91 -10.40
CA ALA A 21 3.02 -7.67 -10.52
C ALA A 21 1.94 -7.80 -11.59
N ILE A 22 2.29 -8.44 -12.71
CA ILE A 22 1.42 -8.66 -13.85
C ILE A 22 1.53 -10.14 -14.24
N ILE A 23 0.39 -10.76 -14.51
CA ILE A 23 0.33 -12.15 -14.98
C ILE A 23 1.18 -12.28 -16.25
N SER A 24 1.97 -13.36 -16.32
CA SER A 24 2.87 -13.64 -17.45
C SER A 24 4.04 -12.67 -17.64
N GLN A 25 4.39 -11.86 -16.62
CA GLN A 25 5.62 -11.04 -16.69
C GLN A 25 6.88 -11.93 -16.83
N PRO A 26 7.89 -11.51 -17.60
CA PRO A 26 9.06 -12.35 -17.90
C PRO A 26 9.99 -12.56 -16.70
N VAL A 27 9.98 -11.66 -15.72
CA VAL A 27 10.86 -11.67 -14.54
C VAL A 27 10.07 -11.22 -13.31
N LEU A 28 10.37 -11.81 -12.15
CA LEU A 28 9.81 -11.38 -10.86
C LEU A 28 10.24 -9.96 -10.50
N GLN A 29 9.28 -9.16 -10.05
CA GLN A 29 9.51 -7.79 -9.60
C GLN A 29 10.02 -7.79 -8.16
N ARG A 30 10.91 -6.85 -7.83
CA ARG A 30 11.30 -6.61 -6.44
C ARG A 30 10.32 -5.64 -5.79
N TYR A 31 9.79 -6.06 -4.66
CA TYR A 31 8.98 -5.23 -3.79
C TYR A 31 9.73 -4.95 -2.50
N PHE A 32 9.49 -3.78 -1.94
CA PHE A 32 10.13 -3.33 -0.70
C PHE A 32 9.05 -3.01 0.32
N HIS A 33 8.72 -4.02 1.13
CA HIS A 33 7.79 -3.84 2.24
C HIS A 33 8.40 -2.85 3.25
N ARG A 34 7.58 -1.91 3.72
CA ARG A 34 7.93 -0.94 4.75
C ARG A 34 6.71 -0.70 5.64
N PRO A 35 6.85 -0.75 6.98
CA PRO A 35 5.76 -0.35 7.87
C PRO A 35 5.41 1.13 7.68
N MET A 36 4.17 1.50 8.01
CA MET A 36 3.70 2.88 7.90
C MET A 36 4.59 3.86 8.69
N SER A 37 5.09 3.47 9.86
CA SER A 37 6.00 4.31 10.64
C SER A 37 7.24 4.71 9.86
N VAL A 38 7.86 3.78 9.12
CA VAL A 38 9.04 4.07 8.29
C VAL A 38 8.66 5.01 7.14
N LEU A 39 7.52 4.78 6.48
CA LEU A 39 7.08 5.63 5.37
C LEU A 39 6.73 7.05 5.82
N LEU A 40 5.95 7.20 6.89
CA LEU A 40 5.40 8.48 7.32
C LEU A 40 6.44 9.32 8.10
N ASN A 41 7.30 8.69 8.91
CA ASN A 41 8.30 9.42 9.69
C ASN A 41 9.33 10.14 8.81
N VAL A 42 9.57 9.69 7.57
CA VAL A 42 10.43 10.41 6.60
C VAL A 42 9.93 11.84 6.36
N PHE A 43 8.61 12.05 6.41
CA PHE A 43 7.99 13.36 6.25
C PHE A 43 7.92 14.11 7.58
N PHE A 44 7.47 13.43 8.66
CA PHE A 44 7.32 14.06 9.97
C PHE A 44 8.64 14.61 10.53
N THR A 45 9.74 13.87 10.37
CA THR A 45 11.07 14.33 10.80
C THR A 45 11.59 15.56 10.05
N ARG A 46 10.96 15.91 8.93
CA ARG A 46 11.27 17.09 8.11
C ARG A 46 10.27 18.23 8.32
N GLY A 47 9.43 18.16 9.35
CA GLY A 47 8.46 19.20 9.69
C GLY A 47 7.21 19.21 8.81
N PHE A 48 6.99 18.19 7.98
CA PHE A 48 5.73 18.02 7.29
C PHE A 48 4.68 17.48 8.25
N VAL A 49 3.43 17.91 8.07
CA VAL A 49 2.28 17.37 8.78
C VAL A 49 1.36 16.69 7.78
N ALA A 50 0.89 15.50 8.13
CA ALA A 50 -0.14 14.81 7.37
C ALA A 50 -1.50 15.42 7.73
N ASP A 51 -2.25 15.87 6.72
CA ASP A 51 -3.56 16.51 6.92
C ASP A 51 -4.65 15.93 6.01
N GLY A 52 -4.36 14.80 5.38
CA GLY A 52 -5.30 14.06 4.56
C GLY A 52 -4.81 12.63 4.33
N ILE A 53 -5.75 11.69 4.32
CA ILE A 53 -5.54 10.28 4.03
C ILE A 53 -6.66 9.80 3.12
N GLU A 54 -6.30 9.00 2.12
CA GLU A 54 -7.25 8.28 1.28
C GLU A 54 -6.83 6.81 1.17
N GLU A 55 -7.83 5.94 1.25
CA GLU A 55 -7.71 4.48 1.14
C GLU A 55 -8.48 4.02 -0.11
N PRO A 56 -7.97 4.30 -1.32
CA PRO A 56 -8.70 4.02 -2.54
C PRO A 56 -8.90 2.52 -2.72
N VAL A 57 -10.12 2.16 -3.10
CA VAL A 57 -10.46 0.85 -3.67
C VAL A 57 -10.70 1.03 -5.16
N PHE A 58 -10.23 0.08 -5.95
CA PHE A 58 -10.39 0.11 -7.40
C PHE A 58 -11.55 -0.80 -7.79
N GLY A 59 -12.45 -0.30 -8.63
CA GLY A 59 -13.60 -1.05 -9.13
C GLY A 59 -13.16 -2.18 -10.06
N SER A 60 -13.93 -3.26 -10.08
CA SER A 60 -13.47 -4.51 -10.69
C SER A 60 -13.87 -4.67 -12.16
N SER A 61 -13.02 -5.36 -12.89
CA SER A 61 -13.41 -6.25 -13.98
C SER A 61 -13.83 -7.62 -13.40
N ALA A 62 -14.36 -8.54 -14.22
CA ALA A 62 -14.66 -9.89 -13.71
C ALA A 62 -13.35 -10.55 -13.19
N PRO A 63 -13.28 -11.00 -11.93
CA PRO A 63 -12.06 -11.54 -11.35
C PRO A 63 -11.63 -12.80 -12.10
N SER A 64 -10.33 -12.92 -12.35
CA SER A 64 -9.77 -14.01 -13.18
C SER A 64 -9.34 -15.24 -12.39
N HIS A 65 -9.03 -15.09 -11.09
CA HIS A 65 -8.58 -16.17 -10.19
C HIS A 65 -8.75 -15.77 -8.71
N ALA A 66 -8.53 -16.69 -7.76
CA ALA A 66 -8.84 -16.48 -6.33
C ALA A 66 -8.00 -15.39 -5.61
N LEU A 67 -6.77 -15.13 -6.08
CA LEU A 67 -5.88 -14.09 -5.52
C LEU A 67 -5.95 -12.76 -6.27
N ASP A 68 -6.87 -12.64 -7.22
CA ASP A 68 -7.08 -11.40 -7.97
C ASP A 68 -7.56 -10.28 -7.03
N TRP A 69 -6.97 -9.09 -7.15
CA TRP A 69 -7.36 -7.91 -6.37
C TRP A 69 -8.83 -7.51 -6.60
N ASP A 70 -9.39 -7.88 -7.76
CA ASP A 70 -10.80 -7.72 -8.09
C ASP A 70 -11.74 -8.46 -7.10
N ASN A 71 -11.22 -9.45 -6.36
CA ASN A 71 -11.96 -10.13 -5.28
C ASN A 71 -11.93 -9.39 -3.93
N PHE A 72 -11.05 -8.40 -3.76
CA PHE A 72 -10.82 -7.72 -2.48
C PHE A 72 -11.32 -6.27 -2.49
N GLN A 73 -12.54 -6.04 -3.00
CA GLN A 73 -13.11 -4.69 -3.24
C GLN A 73 -13.31 -3.81 -1.98
N LYS A 74 -13.12 -4.37 -0.78
CA LYS A 74 -13.22 -3.66 0.50
C LYS A 74 -11.88 -3.55 1.24
N ILE A 75 -10.79 -3.95 0.60
CA ILE A 75 -9.43 -3.83 1.14
C ILE A 75 -8.65 -2.91 0.19
N PRO A 76 -8.17 -1.74 0.66
CA PRO A 76 -7.45 -0.79 -0.19
C PRO A 76 -6.06 -1.35 -0.54
N PRO A 77 -5.72 -1.52 -1.84
CA PRO A 77 -4.38 -1.97 -2.22
C PRO A 77 -3.36 -0.82 -2.22
N ALA A 78 -3.80 0.42 -2.01
CA ALA A 78 -2.95 1.61 -1.96
C ALA A 78 -3.34 2.53 -0.79
N LEU A 79 -2.37 3.30 -0.32
CA LEU A 79 -2.54 4.34 0.68
C LEU A 79 -2.04 5.65 0.09
N ALA A 80 -2.89 6.67 0.06
CA ALA A 80 -2.51 8.03 -0.30
C ALA A 80 -2.55 8.92 0.95
N VAL A 81 -1.51 9.72 1.15
CA VAL A 81 -1.39 10.64 2.29
C VAL A 81 -0.96 11.99 1.77
N ARG A 82 -1.69 13.05 2.15
CA ARG A 82 -1.32 14.42 1.83
C ARG A 82 -0.50 15.00 2.97
N PHE A 83 0.66 15.52 2.62
CA PHE A 83 1.56 16.21 3.52
C PHE A 83 1.65 17.69 3.15
N ARG A 84 1.68 18.55 4.16
CA ARG A 84 1.96 19.98 4.01
C ARG A 84 3.13 20.38 4.89
N VAL A 85 3.97 21.28 4.40
CA VAL A 85 4.92 22.00 5.26
C VAL A 85 4.11 23.03 6.03
N LEU A 86 4.21 23.03 7.36
CA LEU A 86 3.68 24.14 8.13
C LEU A 86 4.62 25.32 7.95
N ASP A 87 4.16 26.36 7.26
CA ASP A 87 4.85 27.63 7.25
C ASP A 87 4.72 28.26 8.65
N THR A 88 5.77 28.14 9.45
CA THR A 88 5.79 28.67 10.82
C THR A 88 5.97 30.19 10.88
N GLY A 89 5.99 30.90 9.74
CA GLY A 89 5.96 32.36 9.70
C GLY A 89 7.14 33.03 10.43
N LYS A 90 8.30 32.36 10.45
CA LYS A 90 9.55 32.94 10.94
C LYS A 90 10.37 33.49 9.79
#